data_AF-A0A9Q1H1J2-F1
#
_entry.id   AF-A0A9Q1H1J2-F1
#
_cell.length_a   1.000
_cell.length_b   1.000
_cell.length_c   1.000
_cell.angle_alpha   90.00
_cell.angle_beta   90.00
_cell.angle_gamma   90.00
#
_symmetry.space_group_name_H-M   'P 1'
#
loop_
_entity.id
_entity.type
_entity.pdbx_description
1 polymer ?
#
loop_
_entity_poly.entity_id
_entity_poly.type
_entity_poly.pdbx_seq_one_letter_code
_entity_poly.pdbx_strand_id
1 'polypeptide(L)'
;MKIPMKLLELWPMMLVSVSQWLILVSHIEWGGRPRANQNNQVAPRQIIAKFVRREVKSQILKNKKVLRTKPERANVYLDEDLTPLRARICKELRKEPGRRVWTMDGRIFTSITKEGKEVKHVLDKANDFLLLGWSEQKIQEVGLLLDI
;
A
#
# COMPACT_ATOMS: atom_id res chain seq x y z
N MET A 1 37.93 -29.05 -5.94
CA MET A 1 36.52 -29.49 -5.82
C MET A 1 35.66 -28.47 -6.56
N LYS A 2 35.24 -28.78 -7.80
CA LYS A 2 34.53 -27.85 -8.70
C LYS A 2 33.02 -28.00 -8.51
N ILE A 3 32.33 -26.93 -8.16
CA ILE A 3 30.86 -26.88 -8.14
C ILE A 3 30.39 -26.73 -9.59
N PRO A 4 29.50 -27.59 -10.12
CA PRO A 4 29.10 -27.52 -11.51
C PRO A 4 28.16 -26.32 -11.76
N MET A 5 28.59 -25.45 -12.66
CA MET A 5 27.76 -24.43 -13.31
C MET A 5 26.70 -25.09 -14.21
N LYS A 6 25.54 -25.45 -13.64
CA LYS A 6 24.32 -25.76 -14.40
C LYS A 6 23.07 -25.30 -13.66
N LEU A 7 22.98 -23.99 -13.44
CA LEU A 7 21.76 -23.35 -12.92
C LEU A 7 21.65 -21.89 -13.43
N LEU A 8 21.95 -21.69 -14.72
CA LEU A 8 21.93 -20.38 -15.39
C LEU A 8 20.97 -20.31 -16.57
N GLU A 9 20.10 -21.31 -16.74
CA GLU A 9 19.10 -21.31 -17.81
C GLU A 9 17.72 -21.47 -17.19
N LEU A 10 16.81 -20.53 -17.53
CA LEU A 10 15.39 -20.40 -17.15
C LEU A 10 15.02 -19.37 -16.07
N TRP A 11 15.59 -18.15 -16.10
CA TRP A 11 14.94 -16.98 -15.48
C TRP A 11 14.81 -15.78 -16.42
N PRO A 12 13.62 -15.58 -17.01
CA PRO A 12 13.17 -14.25 -17.40
C PRO A 12 11.83 -13.96 -16.71
N MET A 13 11.83 -13.82 -15.38
CA MET A 13 10.72 -13.18 -14.68
C MET A 13 11.29 -12.31 -13.58
N MET A 14 11.46 -11.03 -13.94
CA MET A 14 11.77 -9.86 -13.10
C MET A 14 11.75 -10.13 -11.59
N LEU A 15 12.83 -10.73 -11.08
CA LEU A 15 13.27 -10.53 -9.72
C LEU A 15 13.81 -9.10 -9.71
N VAL A 16 12.99 -8.15 -9.24
CA VAL A 16 13.54 -6.89 -8.75
C VAL A 16 14.40 -7.28 -7.55
N SER A 17 15.68 -7.56 -7.81
CA SER A 17 16.71 -7.64 -6.80
C SER A 17 16.75 -6.25 -6.17
N VAL A 18 16.08 -6.09 -5.03
CA VAL A 18 16.14 -4.86 -4.25
C VAL A 18 17.51 -4.86 -3.60
N SER A 19 18.51 -4.39 -4.33
CA SER A 19 19.82 -4.16 -3.76
C SER A 19 19.73 -3.04 -2.72
N GLN A 20 20.55 -3.12 -1.66
CA GLN A 20 20.60 -2.10 -0.60
C GLN A 20 20.75 -0.67 -1.15
N TRP A 21 21.34 -0.52 -2.34
CA TRP A 21 21.51 0.77 -3.05
C TRP A 21 20.20 1.49 -3.43
N LEU A 22 19.06 0.80 -3.41
CA LEU A 22 17.77 1.37 -3.78
C LEU A 22 16.93 1.85 -2.58
N ILE A 23 17.30 1.43 -1.37
CA ILE A 23 16.69 1.83 -0.11
C ILE A 23 17.67 2.76 0.60
N LEU A 24 17.33 4.04 0.73
CA LEU A 24 18.20 5.03 1.36
C LEU A 24 18.39 4.73 2.85
N VAL A 25 17.29 4.37 3.53
CA VAL A 25 17.25 4.07 4.96
C VAL A 25 16.10 3.10 5.22
N SER A 26 16.38 1.98 5.87
CA SER A 26 15.37 1.18 6.57
C SER A 26 15.56 1.39 8.07
N HIS A 27 14.53 1.88 8.76
CA HIS A 27 14.55 1.93 10.22
C HIS A 27 13.37 1.15 10.76
N ILE A 28 13.62 0.43 11.85
CA ILE A 28 12.57 -0.10 12.71
C ILE A 28 12.00 1.09 13.47
N GLU A 29 10.69 1.19 13.62
CA GLU A 29 10.12 2.18 14.53
C GLU A 29 10.62 1.91 15.97
N TRP A 30 11.62 2.66 16.41
CA TRP A 30 12.10 2.66 17.79
C TRP A 30 11.30 3.73 18.55
N GLY A 31 10.36 3.32 19.38
CA GLY A 31 9.57 4.23 20.23
C GLY A 31 8.11 3.84 20.44
N GLY A 32 7.55 2.97 19.61
CA GLY A 32 6.22 2.40 19.84
C GLY A 32 6.28 1.25 20.85
N ARG A 33 5.41 1.26 21.88
CA ARG A 33 5.15 0.04 22.67
C ARG A 33 4.74 -1.07 21.68
N PRO A 34 5.29 -2.29 21.78
CA PRO A 34 4.83 -3.39 20.95
C PRO A 34 3.32 -3.50 21.08
N ARG A 35 2.58 -3.35 19.97
CA ARG A 35 1.13 -3.53 19.98
C ARG A 35 0.88 -5.01 20.23
N ALA A 36 0.35 -5.33 21.40
CA ALA A 36 -0.17 -6.66 21.66
C ALA A 36 -1.32 -6.90 20.67
N ASN A 37 -1.25 -7.99 19.91
CA ASN A 37 -2.42 -8.44 19.15
C ASN A 37 -3.51 -8.92 20.12
N GLN A 38 -4.73 -9.15 19.63
CA GLN A 38 -5.87 -9.64 20.44
C GLN A 38 -5.53 -10.89 21.28
N ASN A 39 -4.54 -11.67 20.85
CA ASN A 39 -4.05 -12.87 21.53
C ASN A 39 -2.89 -12.62 22.53
N ASN A 40 -2.65 -11.37 22.93
CA ASN A 40 -1.57 -10.95 23.83
C ASN A 40 -0.14 -11.30 23.35
N GLN A 41 0.01 -11.61 22.06
CA GLN A 41 1.32 -11.84 21.43
C GLN A 41 1.94 -10.50 21.02
N VAL A 42 3.24 -10.36 21.26
CA VAL A 42 4.05 -9.22 20.82
C VAL A 42 4.07 -9.21 19.29
N ALA A 43 3.36 -8.27 18.67
CA ALA A 43 3.41 -8.12 17.22
C ALA A 43 4.81 -7.66 16.79
N PRO A 44 5.35 -8.19 15.68
CA PRO A 44 6.62 -7.72 15.15
C PRO A 44 6.53 -6.22 14.82
N ARG A 45 7.61 -5.48 15.08
CA ARG A 45 7.68 -4.04 14.79
C ARG A 45 7.61 -3.82 13.29
N GLN A 46 6.92 -2.75 12.90
CA GLN A 46 6.86 -2.32 11.50
C GLN A 46 8.21 -1.77 11.06
N ILE A 47 8.56 -2.01 9.80
CA ILE A 47 9.77 -1.48 9.16
C ILE A 47 9.35 -0.38 8.21
N ILE A 48 9.87 0.83 8.41
CA ILE A 48 9.69 1.94 7.48
C ILE A 48 10.88 1.94 6.52
N ALA A 49 10.58 1.69 5.25
CA ALA A 49 11.56 1.75 4.17
C ALA A 49 11.43 3.07 3.40
N LYS A 50 12.51 3.85 3.37
CA LYS A 50 12.62 5.06 2.54
C LYS A 50 13.36 4.71 1.25
N PHE A 51 12.69 4.87 0.12
CA PHE A 51 13.28 4.62 -1.20
C PHE A 51 13.95 5.88 -1.74
N VAL A 52 15.10 5.72 -2.38
CA VAL A 52 15.80 6.83 -3.07
C VAL A 52 14.99 7.29 -4.28
N ARG A 53 14.42 6.32 -5.00
CA ARG A 53 13.75 6.51 -6.28
C ARG A 53 12.28 6.16 -6.17
N ARG A 54 11.40 7.03 -6.69
CA ARG A 54 9.95 6.81 -6.64
C ARG A 54 9.56 5.63 -7.50
N GLU A 55 10.16 5.51 -8.69
CA GLU A 55 9.88 4.44 -9.64
C GLU A 55 10.09 3.05 -9.01
N VAL A 56 11.16 2.89 -8.22
CA VAL A 56 11.48 1.64 -7.51
C VAL A 56 10.42 1.31 -6.46
N LYS A 57 10.04 2.31 -5.64
CA LYS A 57 8.94 2.16 -4.68
C LYS A 57 7.67 1.72 -5.38
N SER A 58 7.29 2.37 -6.50
CA SER A 58 6.09 2.02 -7.25
C SER A 58 6.15 0.60 -7.83
N GLN A 59 7.30 0.17 -8.35
CA GLN A 59 7.49 -1.19 -8.88
C GLN A 59 7.33 -2.25 -7.77
N ILE A 60 7.95 -2.04 -6.61
CA ILE A 60 7.85 -2.94 -5.46
C ILE A 60 6.39 -3.05 -4.99
N LEU A 61 5.70 -1.92 -4.84
CA LEU A 61 4.31 -1.89 -4.41
C LEU A 61 3.34 -2.52 -5.43
N LYS A 62 3.61 -2.40 -6.74
CA LYS A 62 2.84 -3.10 -7.78
C LYS A 62 2.99 -4.62 -7.67
N ASN A 63 4.21 -5.09 -7.38
CA ASN A 63 4.54 -6.51 -7.31
C ASN A 63 4.25 -7.14 -5.94
N LYS A 64 3.73 -6.38 -4.96
CA LYS A 64 3.47 -6.89 -3.60
C LYS A 64 2.52 -8.09 -3.53
N LYS A 65 1.67 -8.28 -4.55
CA LYS A 65 0.78 -9.45 -4.62
C LYS A 65 1.54 -10.77 -4.69
N VAL A 66 2.76 -10.78 -5.25
CA VAL A 66 3.63 -11.98 -5.32
C VAL A 66 4.06 -12.45 -3.93
N LEU A 67 4.05 -11.58 -2.91
CA LEU A 67 4.33 -11.99 -1.55
C LEU A 67 3.25 -12.92 -0.99
N ARG A 68 2.00 -12.74 -1.43
CA ARG A 68 0.86 -13.57 -1.00
C ARG A 68 0.83 -14.94 -1.64
N THR A 69 1.49 -15.12 -2.79
CA THR A 69 1.53 -16.41 -3.50
C THR A 69 2.61 -17.34 -2.95
N LYS A 70 3.47 -16.84 -2.05
CA LYS A 70 4.59 -17.57 -1.47
C LYS A 70 4.27 -17.96 -0.02
N PRO A 71 4.14 -19.25 0.32
CA PRO A 71 3.74 -19.69 1.67
C PRO A 71 4.60 -19.09 2.78
N GLU A 72 5.91 -18.97 2.54
CA GLU A 72 6.89 -18.46 3.49
C GLU A 72 6.82 -16.94 3.69
N ARG A 73 6.06 -16.21 2.86
CA ARG A 73 5.88 -14.75 2.91
C ARG A 73 4.43 -14.32 2.93
N ALA A 74 3.49 -15.25 3.05
CA ALA A 74 2.05 -14.97 2.97
C ALA A 74 1.57 -13.96 4.02
N ASN A 75 2.28 -13.88 5.16
CA ASN A 75 1.99 -12.96 6.27
C ASN A 75 2.76 -11.63 6.20
N VAL A 76 3.47 -11.35 5.09
CA VAL A 76 4.19 -10.10 4.89
C VAL A 76 3.33 -9.12 4.10
N TYR A 77 3.12 -7.93 4.66
CA TYR A 77 2.35 -6.86 4.05
C TYR A 77 3.27 -5.69 3.70
N LEU A 78 3.06 -5.11 2.51
CA LEU A 78 3.72 -3.90 2.07
C LEU A 78 2.66 -2.85 1.76
N ASP A 79 2.63 -1.78 2.53
CA ASP A 79 1.69 -0.69 2.34
C ASP A 79 2.42 0.64 2.23
N GLU A 80 1.78 1.61 1.57
CA GLU A 80 2.30 2.97 1.59
C GLU A 80 2.01 3.62 2.94
N ASP A 81 2.96 4.43 3.38
CA ASP A 81 2.74 5.34 4.49
C ASP A 81 1.82 6.47 4.01
N LEU A 82 0.58 6.47 4.51
CA LEU A 82 -0.45 7.45 4.20
C LEU A 82 -0.74 8.27 5.45
N THR A 83 -1.04 9.55 5.27
CA THR A 83 -1.59 10.37 6.35
C THR A 83 -2.84 9.69 6.95
N PRO A 84 -3.12 9.86 8.27
CA PRO A 84 -4.27 9.23 8.92
C PRO A 84 -5.62 9.47 8.20
N LEU A 85 -5.84 10.68 7.69
CA LEU A 85 -7.04 11.04 6.92
C LEU A 85 -7.15 10.20 5.63
N ARG A 86 -6.10 10.17 4.81
CA ARG A 86 -6.06 9.35 3.58
C ARG A 86 -6.23 7.85 3.88
N ALA A 87 -5.68 7.37 4.99
CA ALA A 87 -5.85 5.98 5.42
C ALA A 87 -7.31 5.67 5.78
N ARG A 88 -8.00 6.57 6.50
CA ARG A 88 -9.45 6.45 6.81
C ARG A 88 -10.29 6.46 5.53
N ILE A 89 -10.03 7.41 4.62
CA ILE A 89 -10.73 7.50 3.34
C ILE A 89 -10.55 6.21 2.53
N CYS A 90 -9.32 5.70 2.41
CA CYS A 90 -9.05 4.41 1.77
C CYS A 90 -9.85 3.27 2.39
N LYS A 91 -9.94 3.23 3.73
CA LYS A 91 -10.69 2.20 4.45
C LYS A 91 -12.17 2.26 4.10
N GLU A 92 -12.78 3.45 4.11
CA GLU A 92 -14.21 3.60 3.78
C GLU A 92 -14.50 3.30 2.31
N LEU A 93 -13.66 3.77 1.38
CA LEU A 93 -13.82 3.47 -0.05
C LEU A 93 -13.74 1.96 -0.34
N ARG A 94 -12.93 1.21 0.40
CA ARG A 94 -12.82 -0.26 0.23
C ARG A 94 -14.04 -1.02 0.72
N LYS A 95 -14.90 -0.43 1.55
CA LYS A 95 -16.16 -1.05 1.99
C LYS A 95 -17.25 -0.92 0.94
N GLU A 96 -17.10 -0.03 -0.04
CA GLU A 96 -18.12 0.20 -1.06
C GLU A 96 -18.07 -0.90 -2.14
N PRO A 97 -19.19 -1.57 -2.41
CA PRO A 97 -19.24 -2.63 -3.41
C PRO A 97 -18.99 -2.08 -4.82
N GLY A 98 -18.32 -2.88 -5.66
CA GLY A 98 -18.01 -2.49 -7.04
C GLY A 98 -16.92 -1.42 -7.19
N ARG A 99 -16.32 -0.98 -6.08
CA ARG A 99 -15.23 0.00 -6.07
C ARG A 99 -13.88 -0.69 -5.87
N ARG A 100 -12.92 -0.40 -6.74
CA ARG A 100 -11.52 -0.83 -6.59
C ARG A 100 -10.68 0.35 -6.12
N VAL A 101 -9.93 0.16 -5.03
CA VAL A 101 -9.14 1.23 -4.41
C VAL A 101 -7.67 0.80 -4.29
N TRP A 102 -6.76 1.66 -4.74
CA TRP A 102 -5.33 1.47 -4.57
C TRP A 102 -4.65 2.80 -4.31
N THR A 103 -3.40 2.76 -3.87
CA THR A 103 -2.61 3.97 -3.64
C THR A 103 -1.32 3.92 -4.44
N MET A 104 -0.84 5.09 -4.83
CA MET A 104 0.44 5.25 -5.50
C MET A 104 0.95 6.66 -5.23
N ASP A 105 2.19 6.75 -4.73
CA ASP A 105 2.85 8.01 -4.39
C ASP A 105 2.03 8.86 -3.42
N GLY A 106 1.40 8.19 -2.45
CA GLY A 106 0.57 8.83 -1.43
C GLY A 106 -0.82 9.23 -1.91
N ARG A 107 -1.09 9.21 -3.22
CA ARG A 107 -2.42 9.52 -3.80
C ARG A 107 -3.33 8.31 -3.72
N ILE A 108 -4.63 8.58 -3.61
CA ILE A 108 -5.66 7.53 -3.63
C ILE A 108 -6.24 7.45 -5.03
N PHE A 109 -6.26 6.24 -5.58
CA PHE A 109 -6.90 5.94 -6.84
C PHE A 109 -8.11 5.06 -6.57
N THR A 110 -9.22 5.39 -7.21
CA THR A 110 -10.44 4.61 -7.13
C THR A 110 -10.99 4.38 -8.53
N SER A 111 -11.48 3.17 -8.79
CA SER A 111 -12.29 2.91 -9.97
C SER A 111 -13.65 2.37 -9.57
N ILE A 112 -14.67 2.82 -10.28
CA ILE A 112 -16.06 2.40 -10.11
C ILE A 112 -16.55 1.92 -11.47
N THR A 113 -17.11 0.72 -11.51
CA THR A 113 -17.80 0.23 -12.71
C THR A 113 -19.22 0.74 -12.71
N LYS A 114 -19.56 1.66 -13.61
CA LYS A 114 -20.93 2.14 -13.85
C LYS A 114 -21.32 1.75 -15.26
N GLU A 115 -22.45 1.05 -15.43
CA GLU A 115 -23.00 0.68 -16.75
C GLU A 115 -21.98 -0.01 -17.68
N GLY A 116 -21.14 -0.88 -17.11
CA GLY A 116 -20.08 -1.59 -17.86
C GLY A 116 -18.85 -0.76 -18.22
N LYS A 117 -18.82 0.55 -17.89
CA LYS A 117 -17.65 1.42 -18.06
C LYS A 117 -16.91 1.61 -16.72
N GLU A 118 -15.61 1.38 -16.74
CA GLU A 118 -14.74 1.67 -15.59
C GLU A 118 -14.37 3.16 -15.59
N VAL A 119 -14.88 3.91 -14.61
CA VAL A 119 -14.50 5.31 -14.39
C VAL A 119 -13.41 5.36 -13.31
N LYS A 120 -12.28 5.98 -13.63
CA LYS A 120 -11.12 6.13 -12.73
C LYS A 120 -11.05 7.56 -12.19
N HIS A 121 -10.93 7.69 -10.88
CA HIS A 121 -10.69 8.95 -10.19
C HIS A 121 -9.38 8.90 -9.42
N VAL A 122 -8.68 10.03 -9.41
CA VAL A 122 -7.51 10.28 -8.57
C VAL A 122 -7.92 11.30 -7.51
N LEU A 123 -7.69 10.96 -6.26
CA LEU A 123 -7.99 11.82 -5.11
C LEU A 123 -6.66 12.26 -4.50
N ASP A 124 -6.32 13.53 -4.70
CA ASP A 124 -5.11 14.14 -4.15
C ASP A 124 -5.44 15.41 -3.36
N LYS A 125 -6.32 16.27 -3.90
CA LYS A 125 -6.75 17.52 -3.28
C LYS A 125 -8.02 17.32 -2.46
N ALA A 126 -8.27 18.24 -1.52
CA ALA A 126 -9.49 18.27 -0.72
C ALA A 126 -10.76 18.20 -1.60
N ASN A 127 -10.78 18.99 -2.68
CA ASN A 127 -11.93 19.06 -3.60
C ASN A 127 -12.17 17.76 -4.36
N ASP A 128 -11.13 16.94 -4.59
CA ASP A 128 -11.30 15.66 -5.28
C ASP A 128 -12.17 14.70 -4.45
N PHE A 129 -12.14 14.83 -3.12
CA PHE A 129 -12.97 14.02 -2.23
C PHE A 129 -14.46 14.36 -2.32
N LEU A 130 -14.81 15.57 -2.78
CA LEU A 130 -16.21 15.93 -3.05
C LEU A 130 -16.78 15.15 -4.24
N LEU A 131 -15.92 14.68 -5.16
CA LEU A 131 -16.30 13.87 -6.31
C LEU A 131 -16.69 12.43 -5.93
N LEU A 132 -16.55 12.05 -4.66
CA LEU A 132 -16.84 10.69 -4.19
C LEU A 132 -18.31 10.33 -4.17
N GLY A 133 -19.21 11.32 -4.29
CA GLY A 133 -20.66 11.13 -4.16
C GLY A 133 -21.07 10.72 -2.74
N TRP A 134 -20.26 11.07 -1.74
CA TRP A 134 -20.58 10.84 -0.33
C TRP A 134 -21.58 11.86 0.17
N SER A 135 -22.49 11.44 1.05
CA SER A 135 -23.35 12.37 1.79
C SER A 135 -22.50 13.27 2.69
N GLU A 136 -22.98 14.48 2.99
CA GLU A 136 -22.30 15.41 3.90
C GLU A 136 -22.01 14.78 5.26
N GLN A 137 -22.96 13.99 5.79
CA GLN A 137 -22.78 13.22 7.03
C GLN A 137 -21.56 12.30 6.97
N LYS A 138 -21.40 11.55 5.86
CA LYS A 138 -20.25 10.65 5.67
C LYS A 138 -18.93 11.43 5.52
N ILE A 139 -18.97 12.61 4.90
CA ILE A 139 -17.82 13.49 4.78
C ILE A 139 -17.37 14.01 6.16
N GLN A 140 -18.33 14.38 7.02
CA GLN A 140 -18.08 14.78 8.41
C GLN A 140 -17.49 13.63 9.24
N GLU A 141 -18.08 12.43 9.17
CA GLU A 141 -17.60 11.24 9.89
C GLU A 141 -16.14 10.89 9.57
N VAL A 142 -15.73 11.06 8.31
CA VAL A 142 -14.37 10.77 7.86
C VAL A 142 -13.38 11.88 8.27
N GLY A 143 -13.90 13.05 8.69
CA GLY A 143 -13.11 14.21 9.12
C GLY A 143 -12.60 15.05 7.96
N LEU A 144 -13.33 15.09 6.84
CA LEU A 144 -13.00 15.92 5.68
C LEU A 144 -13.57 17.35 5.79
N LEU A 145 -14.65 17.52 6.55
CA LEU A 145 -15.12 18.83 6.98
C LEU A 145 -14.51 19.11 8.36
N LEU A 146 -13.59 20.05 8.42
CA LEU A 146 -13.21 20.67 9.67
C LEU A 146 -14.33 21.64 10.02
N ASP A 147 -14.83 21.57 11.25
CA ASP A 147 -15.70 22.61 11.81
C ASP A 147 -14.99 23.97 11.62
N ILE A 148 -15.59 24.83 10.81
CA ILE A 148 -15.26 26.26 10.74
C ILE A 148 -16.22 26.97 11.68
#